data_AF-A0AAD5XFT8-F1
#
_entry.id   AF-A0AAD5XFT8-F1
#
_cell.length_a   1.000
_cell.length_b   1.000
_cell.length_c   1.000
_cell.angle_alpha   90.00
_cell.angle_beta   90.00
_cell.angle_gamma   90.00
#
_symmetry.space_group_name_H-M   'P 1'
#
loop_
_entity.id
_entity.type
_entity.pdbx_description
1 polymer ?
#
loop_
_entity_poly.entity_id
_entity_poly.type
_entity_poly.pdbx_seq_one_letter_code
_entity_poly.pdbx_strand_id
1 'polypeptide(L)'
;MPFDSPLSGLRSLVQRREWVDGMALIEAATEQMAPGQLLIADNFTLYDAMAALEIMEPRMDSGMLLPAADRTLPKPWSIKYAQTVSSLTVDEILGIVDFLLLKMVSWITGSYLSQSLFTCVFLHDKDLVSSCKSQVLRAFLISTLKTVSRIKSIVELAQIVEDDEYFGFLPYGFSLAHEVTDAEASDELLEIENSLVRNAKEIRDKAKSNVSQMAKIETDGREKIVLNFPESCTSDQERLFFIDAVIARLRFHRVKKVGSSISRFSDGGAGMIGRDNDTSIFGKSVPLLNRLAVFLMEAFRENKKKQLPMVLAAYNEDAGTFLVLGVPILKRGEMRNPFGIAFIKAAQRTQTPFRSDTFDNSIAEIPKDDLLDFVEALQTLV
;
A
#
# COMPACT_ATOMS: atom_id res chain seq x y z
N MET A 1 -25.87 14.83 -22.40
CA MET A 1 -25.67 16.29 -22.41
C MET A 1 -24.59 16.58 -23.44
N PRO A 2 -24.73 17.64 -24.26
CA PRO A 2 -23.64 18.06 -25.12
C PRO A 2 -22.44 18.35 -24.22
N PHE A 3 -21.25 17.93 -24.63
CA PHE A 3 -20.02 18.39 -24.02
C PHE A 3 -20.03 19.92 -24.10
N ASP A 4 -20.21 20.62 -22.98
CA ASP A 4 -19.80 22.02 -22.91
C ASP A 4 -18.31 22.02 -23.21
N SER A 5 -17.94 22.50 -24.40
CA SER A 5 -16.57 22.45 -24.86
C SER A 5 -15.70 23.15 -23.80
N PRO A 6 -14.64 22.53 -23.27
CA PRO A 6 -13.71 23.18 -22.34
C PRO A 6 -13.01 24.42 -22.96
N LEU A 7 -13.22 24.64 -24.26
CA LEU A 7 -12.79 25.80 -25.03
C LEU A 7 -13.66 27.06 -24.83
N SER A 8 -14.80 26.99 -24.14
CA SER A 8 -15.68 28.15 -23.95
C SER A 8 -15.01 29.25 -23.12
N GLY A 9 -14.21 28.90 -22.12
CA GLY A 9 -13.41 29.82 -21.30
C GLY A 9 -12.17 30.36 -22.02
N LEU A 10 -11.63 29.65 -23.01
CA LEU A 10 -10.50 30.10 -23.83
C LEU A 10 -10.91 31.15 -24.88
N ARG A 11 -12.18 31.19 -25.28
CA ARG A 11 -12.69 32.19 -26.25
C ARG A 11 -12.57 33.63 -25.74
N SER A 12 -12.62 33.87 -24.43
CA SER A 12 -12.54 35.22 -23.87
C SER A 12 -11.13 35.80 -23.88
N LEU A 13 -10.09 34.96 -23.81
CA LEU A 13 -8.67 35.37 -23.86
C LEU A 13 -8.12 35.46 -25.29
N VAL A 14 -8.77 34.80 -26.26
CA VAL A 14 -8.37 34.77 -27.69
C VAL A 14 -8.88 36.00 -28.48
N GLN A 15 -9.60 36.93 -27.84
CA GLN A 15 -10.24 38.10 -28.46
C GLN A 15 -9.33 39.15 -29.14
N ARG A 16 -8.06 38.83 -29.43
CA ARG A 16 -7.13 39.73 -30.14
C ARG A 16 -6.39 39.12 -31.34
N ARG A 17 -6.76 37.94 -31.84
CA ARG A 17 -6.14 37.37 -33.03
C ARG A 17 -7.18 36.99 -34.07
N GLU A 18 -7.04 37.55 -35.26
CA GLU A 18 -7.80 37.18 -36.45
C GLU A 18 -7.25 35.85 -36.97
N TRP A 19 -8.11 34.83 -37.05
CA TRP A 19 -7.74 33.52 -37.57
C TRP A 19 -7.85 33.55 -39.09
N VAL A 20 -6.76 33.23 -39.77
CA VAL A 20 -6.73 33.08 -41.24
C VAL A 20 -6.59 31.60 -41.55
N ASP A 21 -7.39 31.11 -42.50
CA ASP A 21 -7.28 29.73 -42.97
C ASP A 21 -5.99 29.56 -43.80
N GLY A 22 -5.13 28.64 -43.33
CA GLY A 22 -3.84 28.33 -43.96
C GLY A 22 -3.86 27.07 -44.82
N MET A 23 -4.99 26.38 -44.96
CA MET A 23 -5.03 25.05 -45.59
C MET A 23 -4.50 25.06 -47.03
N ALA A 24 -4.95 26.01 -47.85
CA ALA A 24 -4.56 26.11 -49.25
C ALA A 24 -3.04 26.32 -49.44
N LEU A 25 -2.39 27.03 -48.51
CA LEU A 25 -0.93 27.23 -48.52
C LEU A 25 -0.20 25.92 -48.23
N ILE A 26 -0.67 25.17 -47.23
CA ILE A 26 -0.07 23.89 -46.81
C ILE A 26 -0.21 22.86 -47.94
N GLU A 27 -1.41 22.75 -48.54
CA GLU A 27 -1.66 21.82 -49.65
C GLU A 27 -0.73 22.10 -50.84
N ALA A 28 -0.66 23.36 -51.30
CA ALA A 28 0.22 23.76 -52.40
C ALA A 28 1.72 23.53 -52.11
N ALA A 29 2.14 23.66 -50.85
CA ALA A 29 3.51 23.35 -50.44
C ALA A 29 3.76 21.84 -50.43
N THR A 30 2.81 21.03 -49.93
CA THR A 30 2.93 19.57 -49.89
C THR A 30 2.95 18.92 -51.27
N GLU A 31 2.23 19.48 -52.26
CA GLU A 31 2.26 19.00 -53.65
C GLU A 31 3.65 19.13 -54.30
N GLN A 32 4.45 20.09 -53.85
CA GLN A 32 5.81 20.32 -54.36
C GLN A 32 6.86 19.43 -53.69
N MET A 33 6.51 18.70 -52.64
CA MET A 33 7.43 17.83 -51.91
C MET A 33 7.54 16.45 -52.56
N ALA A 34 8.76 15.96 -52.72
CA ALA A 34 9.00 14.60 -53.18
C ALA A 34 8.80 13.58 -52.02
N PRO A 35 8.42 12.32 -52.32
CA PRO A 35 8.33 11.27 -51.31
C PRO A 35 9.64 11.12 -50.51
N GLY A 36 9.54 11.12 -49.19
CA GLY A 36 10.70 11.03 -48.28
C GLY A 36 11.32 12.38 -47.88
N GLN A 37 10.85 13.50 -48.44
CA GLN A 37 11.20 14.82 -47.92
C GLN A 37 10.39 15.15 -46.67
N LEU A 38 11.04 15.77 -45.70
CA LEU A 38 10.42 16.19 -44.44
C LEU A 38 10.85 17.62 -44.12
N LEU A 39 9.89 18.47 -43.77
CA LEU A 39 10.15 19.82 -43.29
C LEU A 39 10.03 19.83 -41.77
N ILE A 40 11.17 19.94 -41.09
CA ILE A 40 11.29 20.02 -39.63
C ILE A 40 12.07 21.26 -39.25
N ALA A 41 11.81 21.79 -38.06
CA ALA A 41 12.62 22.87 -37.50
C ALA A 41 14.03 22.37 -37.13
N ASP A 42 15.03 23.24 -37.22
CA ASP A 42 16.44 22.89 -37.00
C ASP A 42 16.73 22.31 -35.59
N ASN A 43 15.86 22.60 -34.62
CA ASN A 43 15.96 22.15 -33.24
C ASN A 43 15.06 20.95 -32.89
N PHE A 44 14.37 20.38 -33.87
CA PHE A 44 13.48 19.24 -33.68
C PHE A 44 14.08 17.98 -34.27
N THR A 45 14.22 16.91 -33.48
CA THR A 45 14.82 15.66 -33.94
C THR A 45 13.75 14.61 -34.24
N LEU A 46 14.09 13.64 -35.10
CA LEU A 46 13.21 12.49 -35.33
C LEU A 46 13.03 11.62 -34.08
N TYR A 47 13.96 11.67 -33.13
CA TYR A 47 13.81 10.99 -31.85
C TYR A 47 12.67 11.62 -31.03
N ASP A 48 12.56 12.94 -31.03
CA ASP A 48 11.45 13.64 -30.38
C ASP A 48 10.11 13.30 -31.05
N ALA A 49 10.11 13.13 -32.38
CA ALA A 49 8.93 12.71 -33.13
C ALA A 49 8.44 11.30 -32.73
N MET A 50 9.32 10.42 -32.24
CA MET A 50 8.92 9.07 -31.78
C MET A 50 8.04 9.10 -30.51
N ALA A 51 8.07 10.20 -29.75
CA ALA A 51 7.23 10.39 -28.57
C ALA A 51 5.87 11.05 -28.88
N ALA A 52 5.62 11.41 -30.15
CA ALA A 52 4.39 12.09 -30.55
C ALA A 52 3.18 11.13 -30.48
N LEU A 53 2.04 11.65 -30.00
CA LEU A 53 0.76 10.95 -30.03
C LEU A 53 0.09 11.15 -31.39
N GLU A 54 -0.43 10.08 -31.97
CA GLU A 54 -1.21 10.12 -33.20
C GLU A 54 -2.71 10.21 -32.90
N ILE A 55 -3.35 11.24 -33.43
CA ILE A 55 -4.79 11.46 -33.32
C ILE A 55 -5.52 10.46 -34.24
N MET A 56 -6.68 9.96 -33.79
CA MET A 56 -7.48 8.94 -34.49
C MET A 56 -6.86 7.54 -34.57
N GLU A 57 -5.79 7.27 -33.82
CA GLU A 57 -5.23 5.92 -33.69
C GLU A 57 -5.71 5.25 -32.39
N PRO A 58 -6.42 4.10 -32.43
CA PRO A 58 -7.06 3.49 -31.26
C PRO A 58 -6.18 3.26 -30.03
N ARG A 59 -4.88 3.06 -30.22
CA ARG A 59 -3.93 2.76 -29.13
C ARG A 59 -3.21 4.00 -28.60
N MET A 60 -3.20 5.10 -29.35
CA MET A 60 -2.45 6.32 -29.02
C MET A 60 -3.37 7.51 -28.71
N ASP A 61 -4.61 7.49 -29.20
CA ASP A 61 -5.60 8.54 -28.96
C ASP A 61 -6.62 8.14 -27.90
N SER A 62 -6.42 8.63 -26.67
CA SER A 62 -7.38 8.46 -25.56
C SER A 62 -8.77 9.07 -25.81
N GLY A 63 -8.89 10.00 -26.77
CA GLY A 63 -10.14 10.62 -27.18
C GLY A 63 -10.94 9.78 -28.17
N MET A 64 -10.35 8.73 -28.74
CA MET A 64 -11.00 7.88 -29.72
C MET A 64 -12.02 6.95 -29.07
N LEU A 65 -13.29 7.09 -29.44
CA LEU A 65 -14.35 6.21 -28.97
C LEU A 65 -14.36 4.93 -29.81
N LEU A 66 -14.06 3.79 -29.16
CA LEU A 66 -14.18 2.49 -29.81
C LEU A 66 -15.66 2.17 -30.15
N PRO A 67 -15.91 1.43 -31.26
CA PRO A 67 -17.24 0.99 -31.64
C PRO A 67 -17.96 0.25 -30.51
N ALA A 68 -19.29 0.39 -30.44
CA ALA A 68 -20.10 -0.17 -29.34
C ALA A 68 -19.99 -1.69 -29.18
N ALA A 69 -19.63 -2.43 -30.24
CA ALA A 69 -19.42 -3.88 -30.19
C ALA A 69 -18.24 -4.31 -29.31
N ASP A 70 -17.22 -3.46 -29.17
CA ASP A 70 -16.06 -3.69 -28.28
C ASP A 70 -16.29 -3.13 -26.86
N ARG A 71 -17.41 -2.44 -26.61
CA ARG A 71 -17.81 -1.98 -25.28
C ARG A 71 -18.51 -3.09 -24.50
N THR A 72 -17.76 -4.15 -24.18
CA THR A 72 -18.22 -5.20 -23.26
C THR A 72 -18.23 -4.75 -21.79
N LEU A 73 -17.62 -3.60 -21.50
CA LEU A 73 -17.51 -3.08 -20.15
C LEU A 73 -18.79 -2.33 -19.71
N PRO A 74 -19.20 -2.49 -18.44
CA PRO A 74 -20.24 -1.66 -17.83
C PRO A 74 -19.96 -0.18 -18.07
N LYS A 75 -21.03 0.62 -18.18
CA LYS A 75 -20.91 2.08 -18.32
C LYS A 75 -20.01 2.61 -17.20
N PRO A 76 -18.89 3.29 -17.52
CA PRO A 76 -17.94 3.73 -16.52
C PRO A 76 -18.59 4.72 -15.56
N TRP A 77 -18.22 4.63 -14.29
CA TRP A 77 -18.62 5.63 -13.30
C TRP A 77 -18.07 6.99 -13.69
N SER A 78 -18.94 8.00 -13.66
CA SER A 78 -18.57 9.39 -13.97
C SER A 78 -18.53 10.20 -12.69
N ILE A 79 -17.67 11.23 -12.62
CA ILE A 79 -17.51 12.08 -11.42
C ILE A 79 -18.87 12.63 -10.96
N LYS A 80 -19.70 13.12 -11.89
CA LYS A 80 -21.06 13.61 -11.60
C LYS A 80 -21.96 12.54 -10.99
N TYR A 81 -21.84 11.29 -11.44
CA TYR A 81 -22.60 10.19 -10.85
C TYR A 81 -22.10 9.87 -9.45
N ALA A 82 -20.78 9.82 -9.23
CA ALA A 82 -20.20 9.61 -7.91
C ALA A 82 -20.64 10.69 -6.89
N GLN A 83 -20.80 11.94 -7.32
CA GLN A 83 -21.32 13.03 -6.48
C GLN A 83 -22.78 12.83 -6.05
N THR A 84 -23.60 12.15 -6.86
CA THR A 84 -25.01 11.89 -6.54
C THR A 84 -25.21 10.74 -5.55
N VAL A 85 -24.20 9.88 -5.37
CA VAL A 85 -24.28 8.72 -4.47
C VAL A 85 -24.24 9.21 -3.03
N SER A 86 -25.41 9.18 -2.39
CA SER A 86 -25.64 9.78 -1.08
C SER A 86 -25.31 8.87 0.10
N SER A 87 -25.33 7.55 -0.09
CA SER A 87 -25.09 6.57 0.97
C SER A 87 -24.52 5.30 0.35
N LEU A 88 -23.36 4.88 0.83
CA LEU A 88 -22.74 3.60 0.49
C LEU A 88 -22.97 2.63 1.66
N THR A 89 -23.25 1.38 1.34
CA THR A 89 -23.32 0.31 2.33
C THR A 89 -21.93 -0.09 2.80
N VAL A 90 -21.83 -0.71 3.98
CA VAL A 90 -20.53 -1.18 4.51
C VAL A 90 -19.85 -2.18 3.56
N ASP A 91 -20.63 -3.02 2.87
CA ASP A 91 -20.10 -3.99 1.90
C ASP A 91 -19.45 -3.29 0.69
N GLU A 92 -20.13 -2.28 0.13
CA GLU A 92 -19.56 -1.47 -0.95
C GLU A 92 -18.31 -0.72 -0.52
N ILE A 93 -18.30 -0.17 0.70
CA ILE A 93 -17.11 0.50 1.27
C ILE A 93 -15.95 -0.48 1.37
N LEU A 94 -16.18 -1.68 1.91
CA LEU A 94 -15.15 -2.72 2.02
C LEU A 94 -14.64 -3.15 0.64
N GLY A 95 -15.54 -3.32 -0.34
CA GLY A 95 -15.16 -3.61 -1.72
C GLY A 95 -14.24 -2.52 -2.29
N ILE A 96 -14.61 -1.25 -2.14
CA ILE A 96 -13.79 -0.13 -2.62
C ILE A 96 -12.41 -0.12 -1.94
N VAL A 97 -12.37 -0.33 -0.62
CA VAL A 97 -11.13 -0.37 0.17
C VAL A 97 -10.22 -1.50 -0.29
N ASP A 98 -10.74 -2.72 -0.41
CA ASP A 98 -9.95 -3.90 -0.81
C ASP A 98 -9.42 -3.74 -2.25
N PHE A 99 -10.23 -3.22 -3.18
CA PHE A 99 -9.78 -2.91 -4.54
C PHE A 99 -8.72 -1.81 -4.57
N LEU A 100 -8.84 -0.76 -3.76
CA LEU A 100 -7.83 0.30 -3.67
C LEU A 100 -6.49 -0.23 -3.13
N LEU A 101 -6.52 -1.10 -2.10
CA LEU A 101 -5.30 -1.75 -1.61
C LEU A 101 -4.66 -2.61 -2.70
N LEU A 102 -5.44 -3.38 -3.45
CA LEU A 102 -4.94 -4.17 -4.58
C LEU A 102 -4.29 -3.27 -5.65
N LYS A 103 -4.94 -2.15 -6.00
CA LYS A 103 -4.40 -1.19 -6.97
C LYS A 103 -3.14 -0.49 -6.46
N MET A 104 -3.03 -0.26 -5.16
CA MET A 104 -1.81 0.25 -4.54
C MET A 104 -0.65 -0.74 -4.66
N VAL A 105 -0.89 -2.03 -4.42
CA VAL A 105 0.13 -3.07 -4.62
C VAL A 105 0.54 -3.13 -6.11
N SER A 106 -0.43 -3.09 -7.03
CA SER A 106 -0.18 -3.05 -8.47
C SER A 106 0.71 -1.88 -8.88
N TRP A 107 0.49 -0.70 -8.27
CA TRP A 107 1.33 0.47 -8.48
C TRP A 107 2.76 0.23 -8.00
N ILE A 108 2.93 -0.21 -6.75
CA ILE A 108 4.26 -0.50 -6.18
C ILE A 108 5.00 -1.60 -6.96
N THR A 109 4.29 -2.51 -7.62
CA THR A 109 4.90 -3.53 -8.49
C THR A 109 5.31 -3.05 -9.89
N GLY A 110 4.99 -1.82 -10.27
CA GLY A 110 5.44 -1.21 -11.54
C GLY A 110 4.34 -0.87 -12.55
N SER A 111 3.08 -0.80 -12.13
CA SER A 111 2.00 -0.23 -12.97
C SER A 111 1.90 1.27 -12.77
N TYR A 112 1.51 2.04 -13.80
CA TYR A 112 1.31 3.48 -13.66
C TYR A 112 0.18 3.87 -12.70
N LEU A 113 0.33 4.99 -12.00
CA LEU A 113 -0.65 5.55 -11.06
C LEU A 113 -1.99 5.89 -11.74
N SER A 114 -1.93 6.38 -13.00
CA SER A 114 -3.11 6.64 -13.84
C SER A 114 -3.92 5.38 -14.14
N GLN A 115 -3.24 4.24 -14.31
CA GLN A 115 -3.83 2.94 -14.64
C GLN A 115 -4.16 2.08 -13.41
N SER A 116 -3.68 2.48 -12.24
CA SER A 116 -3.87 1.76 -10.98
C SER A 116 -4.83 2.51 -10.05
N LEU A 117 -4.33 3.40 -9.20
CA LEU A 117 -5.13 4.08 -8.17
C LEU A 117 -6.11 5.08 -8.76
N PHE A 118 -5.72 5.86 -9.77
CA PHE A 118 -6.64 6.79 -10.44
C PHE A 118 -7.62 6.09 -11.39
N THR A 119 -7.76 4.78 -11.35
CA THR A 119 -8.98 4.13 -11.87
C THR A 119 -10.17 4.35 -10.94
N CYS A 120 -9.92 4.65 -9.67
CA CYS A 120 -10.94 4.98 -8.69
C CYS A 120 -11.39 6.44 -8.84
N VAL A 121 -12.64 6.64 -9.25
CA VAL A 121 -13.26 7.97 -9.46
C VAL A 121 -13.24 8.83 -8.19
N PHE A 122 -13.33 8.20 -7.01
CA PHE A 122 -13.29 8.90 -5.73
C PHE A 122 -11.98 9.64 -5.47
N LEU A 123 -10.89 9.31 -6.17
CA LEU A 123 -9.57 9.94 -6.00
C LEU A 123 -9.32 11.11 -6.97
N HIS A 124 -10.23 11.37 -7.91
CA HIS A 124 -10.02 12.38 -8.96
C HIS A 124 -10.25 13.81 -8.49
N ASP A 125 -11.19 14.04 -7.58
CA ASP A 125 -11.58 15.39 -7.18
C ASP A 125 -11.54 15.54 -5.65
N LYS A 126 -10.98 16.66 -5.19
CA LYS A 126 -10.92 17.02 -3.77
C LYS A 126 -12.32 17.12 -3.20
N ASP A 127 -13.22 17.77 -3.95
CA ASP A 127 -14.60 17.98 -3.53
C ASP A 127 -15.32 16.64 -3.38
N LEU A 128 -14.93 15.62 -4.14
CA LEU A 128 -15.52 14.29 -4.05
C LEU A 128 -15.01 13.51 -2.83
N VAL A 129 -13.72 13.65 -2.48
CA VAL A 129 -13.15 13.10 -1.25
C VAL A 129 -13.78 13.75 -0.02
N SER A 130 -13.90 15.08 0.00
CA SER A 130 -14.49 15.82 1.12
C SER A 130 -16.01 15.66 1.20
N SER A 131 -16.71 15.52 0.07
CA SER A 131 -18.17 15.32 0.02
C SER A 131 -18.59 13.88 0.29
N CYS A 132 -17.64 12.95 0.46
CA CYS A 132 -17.96 11.59 0.80
C CYS A 132 -18.59 11.54 2.20
N LYS A 133 -19.89 11.23 2.26
CA LYS A 133 -20.64 11.22 3.54
C LYS A 133 -20.17 10.12 4.50
N SER A 134 -19.56 9.06 3.98
CA SER A 134 -18.95 8.03 4.82
C SER A 134 -17.59 8.51 5.32
N GLN A 135 -17.52 8.87 6.60
CA GLN A 135 -16.29 9.29 7.27
C GLN A 135 -15.19 8.22 7.18
N VAL A 136 -15.57 6.93 7.22
CA VAL A 136 -14.64 5.79 7.09
C VAL A 136 -13.97 5.78 5.73
N LEU A 137 -14.74 5.88 4.65
CA LEU A 137 -14.21 5.85 3.29
C LEU A 137 -13.36 7.10 3.04
N ARG A 138 -13.83 8.28 3.45
CA ARG A 138 -13.08 9.54 3.32
C ARG A 138 -11.70 9.44 3.97
N ALA A 139 -11.60 9.00 5.21
CA ALA A 139 -10.32 8.89 5.91
C ALA A 139 -9.39 7.87 5.25
N PHE A 140 -9.94 6.75 4.75
CA PHE A 140 -9.15 5.76 4.01
C PHE A 140 -8.59 6.31 2.69
N LEU A 141 -9.41 7.05 1.92
CA LEU A 141 -8.99 7.68 0.66
C LEU A 141 -7.87 8.70 0.91
N ILE A 142 -8.04 9.58 1.91
CA ILE A 142 -7.01 10.57 2.29
C ILE A 142 -5.71 9.87 2.71
N SER A 143 -5.81 8.85 3.56
CA SER A 143 -4.64 8.09 4.02
C SER A 143 -3.91 7.39 2.86
N THR A 144 -4.65 6.85 1.89
CA THR A 144 -4.10 6.24 0.69
C THR A 144 -3.33 7.27 -0.15
N LEU A 145 -3.93 8.43 -0.43
CA LEU A 145 -3.28 9.52 -1.17
C LEU A 145 -2.01 10.03 -0.47
N LYS A 146 -2.04 10.12 0.86
CA LYS A 146 -0.86 10.50 1.66
C LYS A 146 0.25 9.47 1.59
N THR A 147 -0.10 8.20 1.64
CA THR A 147 0.87 7.11 1.51
C THR A 147 1.52 7.14 0.13
N VAL A 148 0.75 7.35 -0.94
CA VAL A 148 1.27 7.55 -2.31
C VAL A 148 2.23 8.74 -2.37
N SER A 149 1.83 9.87 -1.79
CA SER A 149 2.67 11.07 -1.71
C SER A 149 4.01 10.81 -1.01
N ARG A 150 3.99 10.08 0.12
CA ARG A 150 5.20 9.69 0.84
C ARG A 150 6.10 8.75 0.06
N ILE A 151 5.53 7.73 -0.59
CA ILE A 151 6.28 6.80 -1.44
C ILE A 151 6.94 7.59 -2.58
N LYS A 152 6.19 8.46 -3.25
CA LYS A 152 6.73 9.33 -4.31
C LYS A 152 7.91 10.18 -3.79
N SER A 153 7.77 10.86 -2.66
CA SER A 153 8.85 11.66 -2.08
C SER A 153 10.10 10.82 -1.74
N ILE A 154 9.93 9.59 -1.27
CA ILE A 154 11.06 8.68 -0.99
C ILE A 154 11.79 8.31 -2.28
N VAL A 155 11.05 7.96 -3.33
CA VAL A 155 11.62 7.59 -4.64
C VAL A 155 12.34 8.78 -5.28
N GLU A 156 11.75 9.98 -5.23
CA GLU A 156 12.37 11.23 -5.68
C GLU A 156 13.69 11.51 -4.93
N LEU A 157 13.70 11.33 -3.60
CA LEU A 157 14.90 11.52 -2.78
C LEU A 157 15.99 10.47 -3.07
N ALA A 158 15.59 9.24 -3.40
CA ALA A 158 16.53 8.16 -3.71
C ALA A 158 17.26 8.38 -5.04
N GLN A 159 16.72 9.20 -5.94
CA GLN A 159 17.23 9.39 -7.32
C GLN A 159 17.36 8.07 -8.11
N ILE A 160 16.65 7.02 -7.70
CA ILE A 160 16.57 5.73 -8.38
C ILE A 160 15.28 5.77 -9.21
N VAL A 161 15.33 6.47 -10.34
CA VAL A 161 14.15 6.64 -11.20
C VAL A 161 14.54 6.35 -12.63
N GLU A 162 14.02 5.25 -13.16
CA GLU A 162 14.11 4.92 -14.59
C GLU A 162 12.87 5.41 -15.36
N ASP A 163 11.73 5.61 -14.67
CA ASP A 163 10.45 5.93 -15.27
C ASP A 163 9.99 7.38 -15.03
N ASP A 164 9.42 7.99 -16.07
CA ASP A 164 8.87 9.37 -16.06
C ASP A 164 7.73 9.57 -15.04
N GLU A 165 7.17 8.49 -14.48
CA GLU A 165 6.10 8.55 -13.49
C GLU A 165 6.51 9.25 -12.17
N TYR A 166 7.80 9.19 -11.83
CA TYR A 166 8.31 9.82 -10.61
C TYR A 166 8.94 11.21 -10.89
N PHE A 167 8.94 11.68 -12.14
CA PHE A 167 9.42 13.01 -12.52
C PHE A 167 8.28 13.99 -12.88
N GLY A 168 8.33 15.20 -12.31
CA GLY A 168 7.54 16.34 -12.80
C GLY A 168 6.09 16.48 -12.27
N PHE A 169 5.22 17.05 -13.12
CA PHE A 169 3.83 17.53 -12.86
C PHE A 169 2.79 16.44 -12.54
N LEU A 170 3.24 15.33 -11.95
CA LEU A 170 2.42 14.23 -11.53
C LEU A 170 1.87 14.48 -10.13
N PRO A 171 0.55 14.37 -9.96
CA PRO A 171 -0.20 13.24 -10.50
C PRO A 171 -1.24 13.60 -11.60
N TYR A 172 -0.80 13.93 -12.82
CA TYR A 172 -1.68 14.16 -13.97
C TYR A 172 -2.72 15.27 -13.74
N GLY A 173 -2.37 16.27 -12.92
CA GLY A 173 -3.27 17.35 -12.49
C GLY A 173 -4.18 17.02 -11.31
N PHE A 174 -4.13 15.81 -10.76
CA PHE A 174 -4.85 15.45 -9.53
C PHE A 174 -4.13 15.95 -8.27
N SER A 175 -4.82 15.90 -7.13
CA SER A 175 -4.26 16.32 -5.84
C SER A 175 -3.99 15.12 -4.93
N LEU A 176 -2.77 14.96 -4.44
CA LEU A 176 -2.42 13.94 -3.43
C LEU A 176 -2.77 14.38 -1.99
N ALA A 177 -3.90 15.07 -1.84
CA ALA A 177 -4.37 15.63 -0.56
C ALA A 177 -3.29 16.47 0.17
N HIS A 178 -2.63 17.40 -0.53
CA HIS A 178 -1.60 18.26 0.09
C HIS A 178 -2.11 19.17 1.21
N GLU A 179 -3.42 19.45 1.23
CA GLU A 179 -4.06 20.36 2.20
C GLU A 179 -4.18 19.76 3.59
N VAL A 180 -4.34 18.44 3.69
CA VAL A 180 -4.38 17.74 4.97
C VAL A 180 -2.94 17.44 5.37
N THR A 181 -2.54 17.63 6.61
CA THR A 181 -1.20 17.21 7.06
C THR A 181 -1.19 15.70 7.33
N ASP A 182 -0.01 15.09 7.31
CA ASP A 182 0.09 13.65 7.58
C ASP A 182 -0.32 13.29 9.02
N ALA A 183 -0.08 14.21 9.95
CA ALA A 183 -0.52 14.07 11.34
C ALA A 183 -2.06 14.06 11.41
N GLU A 184 -2.72 15.04 10.81
CA GLU A 184 -4.18 15.11 10.75
C GLU A 184 -4.80 13.88 10.08
N ALA A 185 -4.24 13.42 8.96
CA ALA A 185 -4.71 12.22 8.29
C ALA A 185 -4.57 10.97 9.18
N SER A 186 -3.46 10.84 9.90
CA SER A 186 -3.22 9.72 10.81
C SER A 186 -4.10 9.78 12.07
N ASP A 187 -4.35 10.97 12.59
CA ASP A 187 -5.18 11.19 13.78
C ASP A 187 -6.66 10.94 13.45
N GLU A 188 -7.14 11.39 12.29
CA GLU A 188 -8.50 11.10 11.80
C GLU A 188 -8.72 9.59 11.62
N LEU A 189 -7.76 8.88 11.03
CA LEU A 189 -7.82 7.43 10.87
C LEU A 189 -7.88 6.70 12.23
N LEU A 190 -7.07 7.15 13.19
CA LEU A 190 -7.02 6.59 14.54
C LEU A 190 -8.31 6.88 15.33
N GLU A 191 -8.90 8.05 15.17
CA GLU A 191 -10.18 8.38 15.80
C GLU A 191 -11.30 7.47 15.30
N ILE A 192 -11.33 7.22 13.99
CA ILE A 192 -12.29 6.30 13.36
C ILE A 192 -12.09 4.87 13.86
N GLU A 193 -10.84 4.38 13.92
CA GLU A 193 -10.55 3.06 14.46
C GLU A 193 -11.06 2.92 15.91
N ASN A 194 -10.75 3.89 16.77
CA ASN A 194 -11.19 3.88 18.16
C ASN A 194 -12.71 3.90 18.29
N SER A 195 -13.40 4.68 17.45
CA SER A 195 -14.87 4.74 17.41
C SER A 195 -15.48 3.40 16.99
N LEU A 196 -14.92 2.76 15.95
CA LEU A 196 -15.36 1.44 15.51
C LEU A 196 -15.12 0.35 16.56
N VAL A 197 -13.98 0.37 17.25
CA VAL A 197 -13.68 -0.56 18.35
C VAL A 197 -14.66 -0.39 19.51
N ARG A 198 -15.03 0.86 19.86
CA ARG A 198 -16.05 1.15 20.86
C ARG A 198 -17.42 0.62 20.42
N ASN A 199 -17.82 0.87 19.18
CA ASN A 199 -19.07 0.36 18.61
C ASN A 199 -19.13 -1.17 18.63
N ALA A 200 -18.05 -1.86 18.24
CA ALA A 200 -17.96 -3.32 18.30
C ALA A 200 -18.11 -3.83 19.75
N LYS A 201 -17.50 -3.15 20.72
CA LYS A 201 -17.61 -3.50 22.15
C LYS A 201 -19.04 -3.32 22.66
N GLU A 202 -19.71 -2.22 22.34
CA GLU A 202 -21.11 -1.98 22.72
C GLU A 202 -22.06 -3.07 22.18
N ILE A 203 -21.90 -3.47 20.92
CA ILE A 203 -22.73 -4.51 20.31
C ILE A 203 -22.43 -5.88 20.95
N ARG A 204 -21.16 -6.17 21.23
CA ARG A 204 -20.75 -7.40 21.93
C ARG A 204 -21.27 -7.45 23.36
N ASP A 205 -21.34 -6.32 24.05
CA ASP A 205 -21.86 -6.23 25.42
C ASP A 205 -23.40 -6.38 25.43
N LYS A 206 -24.11 -5.79 24.45
CA LYS A 206 -25.56 -6.00 24.25
C LYS A 206 -25.92 -7.46 23.95
N ALA A 207 -25.11 -8.14 23.14
CA ALA A 207 -25.29 -9.56 22.83
C ALA A 207 -25.06 -10.49 24.05
N LYS A 208 -24.28 -10.03 25.04
CA LYS A 208 -24.06 -10.75 26.31
C LYS A 208 -25.15 -10.47 27.34
N SER A 209 -25.74 -9.27 27.33
CA SER A 209 -26.79 -8.87 28.26
C SER A 209 -28.19 -9.22 27.74
N ASN A 210 -28.58 -10.50 27.76
CA ASN A 210 -29.98 -10.92 27.64
C ASN A 210 -30.76 -10.67 28.95
N VAL A 211 -30.70 -9.46 29.51
CA VAL A 211 -31.53 -9.05 30.65
C VAL A 211 -32.06 -7.64 30.41
N SER A 212 -33.38 -7.55 30.37
CA SER A 212 -34.19 -6.35 30.32
C SER A 212 -33.84 -5.39 31.47
N GLN A 213 -32.89 -4.49 31.29
CA GLN A 213 -32.88 -3.22 32.02
C GLN A 213 -32.42 -2.09 31.08
N MET A 214 -33.33 -1.14 30.89
CA MET A 214 -33.04 0.19 30.36
C MET A 214 -32.05 0.87 31.31
N ALA A 215 -30.75 0.70 31.07
CA ALA A 215 -29.75 1.59 31.62
C ALA A 215 -29.68 2.80 30.69
N LYS A 216 -30.08 3.96 31.20
CA LYS A 216 -29.81 5.27 30.61
C LYS A 216 -28.31 5.36 30.34
N ILE A 217 -27.91 5.26 29.07
CA ILE A 217 -26.55 5.59 28.65
C ILE A 217 -26.58 7.07 28.31
N GLU A 218 -25.98 7.87 29.20
CA GLU A 218 -25.67 9.27 28.94
C GLU A 218 -24.89 9.36 27.62
N THR A 219 -25.44 10.15 26.70
CA THR A 219 -24.86 10.45 25.40
C THR A 219 -23.60 11.27 25.59
N ASP A 220 -22.44 10.63 25.50
CA ASP A 220 -21.17 11.32 25.29
C ASP A 220 -21.25 12.03 23.93
N GLY A 221 -21.12 13.35 23.95
CA GLY A 221 -21.46 14.28 22.85
C GLY A 221 -20.47 14.27 21.68
N ARG A 222 -19.98 13.10 21.26
CA ARG A 222 -19.17 12.94 20.05
C ARG A 222 -19.96 12.16 19.02
N GLU A 223 -20.11 12.73 17.82
CA GLU A 223 -20.91 12.19 16.72
C GLU A 223 -20.60 10.70 16.51
N LYS A 224 -21.60 9.85 16.77
CA LYS A 224 -21.48 8.41 16.56
C LYS A 224 -21.32 8.18 15.06
N ILE A 225 -20.22 7.56 14.63
CA ILE A 225 -20.02 7.21 13.22
C ILE A 225 -21.15 6.25 12.81
N VAL A 226 -22.05 6.73 11.94
CA VAL A 226 -23.19 5.96 11.46
C VAL A 226 -22.74 5.12 10.26
N LEU A 227 -22.58 3.81 10.49
CA LEU A 227 -22.38 2.85 9.40
C LEU A 227 -23.73 2.44 8.82
N ASN A 228 -23.85 2.51 7.48
CA ASN A 228 -25.03 2.06 6.77
C ASN A 228 -24.89 0.58 6.41
N PHE A 229 -25.50 -0.32 7.19
CA PHE A 229 -25.42 -1.76 6.95
C PHE A 229 -26.29 -2.18 5.75
N PRO A 230 -25.92 -3.24 5.02
CA PRO A 230 -26.76 -3.79 3.95
C PRO A 230 -28.15 -4.20 4.47
N GLU A 231 -29.19 -4.08 3.64
CA GLU A 231 -30.57 -4.48 4.00
C GLU A 231 -30.70 -5.98 4.33
N SER A 232 -29.77 -6.80 3.83
CA SER A 232 -29.66 -8.23 4.15
C SER A 232 -29.15 -8.51 5.58
N CYS A 233 -28.58 -7.51 6.26
CA CYS A 233 -28.00 -7.65 7.58
C CYS A 233 -29.09 -7.51 8.66
N THR A 234 -29.54 -8.64 9.19
CA THR A 234 -30.61 -8.70 10.20
C THR A 234 -30.09 -9.05 11.59
N SER A 235 -28.90 -9.67 11.68
CA SER A 235 -28.30 -10.11 12.94
C SER A 235 -27.23 -9.15 13.46
N ASP A 236 -27.17 -8.97 14.78
CA ASP A 236 -26.09 -8.24 15.43
C ASP A 236 -24.72 -8.91 15.25
N GLN A 237 -24.69 -10.23 14.98
CA GLN A 237 -23.45 -10.94 14.63
C GLN A 237 -22.90 -10.55 13.27
N GLU A 238 -23.77 -10.33 12.28
CA GLU A 238 -23.37 -9.89 10.94
C GLU A 238 -22.86 -8.44 10.98
N ARG A 239 -23.50 -7.57 11.79
CA ARG A 239 -23.01 -6.21 12.02
C ARG A 239 -21.62 -6.18 12.64
N LEU A 240 -21.37 -7.07 13.62
CA LEU A 240 -20.04 -7.24 14.20
C LEU A 240 -19.02 -7.69 13.17
N PHE A 241 -19.36 -8.65 12.31
CA PHE A 241 -18.48 -9.10 11.23
C PHE A 241 -18.05 -7.95 10.30
N PHE A 242 -19.01 -7.12 9.87
CA PHE A 242 -18.69 -5.95 9.03
C PHE A 242 -17.82 -4.93 9.74
N ILE A 243 -18.08 -4.65 11.02
CA ILE A 243 -17.24 -3.72 11.80
C ILE A 243 -15.83 -4.27 11.96
N ASP A 244 -15.68 -5.55 12.33
CA ASP A 244 -14.38 -6.20 12.49
C ASP A 244 -13.62 -6.24 11.15
N ALA A 245 -14.32 -6.46 10.03
CA ALA A 245 -13.73 -6.40 8.69
C ALA A 245 -13.17 -5.01 8.38
N VAL A 246 -13.93 -3.94 8.64
CA VAL A 246 -13.47 -2.55 8.44
C VAL A 246 -12.26 -2.25 9.34
N ILE A 247 -12.31 -2.61 10.62
CA ILE A 247 -11.20 -2.43 11.55
C ILE A 247 -9.94 -3.14 11.05
N ALA A 248 -10.06 -4.35 10.51
CA ALA A 248 -8.91 -5.10 9.98
C ALA A 248 -8.21 -4.38 8.82
N ARG A 249 -8.94 -3.63 7.97
CA ARG A 249 -8.35 -2.85 6.86
C ARG A 249 -7.78 -1.51 7.31
N LEU A 250 -8.33 -0.93 8.37
CA LEU A 250 -7.86 0.35 8.92
C LEU A 250 -6.68 0.20 9.89
N ARG A 251 -6.45 -0.99 10.42
CA ARG A 251 -5.38 -1.26 11.39
C ARG A 251 -3.99 -1.21 10.77
N PHE A 252 -3.47 0.00 10.64
CA PHE A 252 -2.04 0.21 10.46
C PHE A 252 -1.37 0.11 11.83
N HIS A 253 -0.67 -0.99 12.07
CA HIS A 253 0.05 -1.18 13.32
C HIS A 253 1.07 -0.04 13.50
N ARG A 254 0.82 0.83 14.48
CA ARG A 254 1.83 1.80 14.92
C ARG A 254 3.02 1.01 15.42
N VAL A 255 4.12 1.02 14.67
CA VAL A 255 5.39 0.45 15.10
C VAL A 255 5.82 1.23 16.35
N LYS A 256 5.47 0.71 17.53
CA LYS A 256 5.97 1.26 18.79
C LYS A 256 7.47 1.07 18.77
N LYS A 257 8.23 2.13 19.08
CA LYS A 257 9.68 2.06 19.30
C LYS A 257 10.01 0.83 20.15
N VAL A 258 10.61 -0.18 19.54
CA VAL A 258 11.05 -1.39 20.23
C VAL A 258 12.26 -1.00 21.08
N GLY A 259 12.00 -0.74 22.36
CA GLY A 259 13.04 -0.63 23.37
C GLY A 259 13.80 -1.96 23.48
N SER A 260 15.10 -1.85 23.77
CA SER A 260 16.00 -2.98 23.95
C SER A 260 15.52 -3.90 25.09
N SER A 261 14.89 -5.00 24.75
CA SER A 261 14.66 -6.12 25.66
C SER A 261 14.70 -7.41 24.86
N ILE A 262 15.37 -8.42 25.41
CA ILE A 262 15.25 -9.81 24.97
C ILE A 262 13.79 -10.21 25.18
N SER A 263 12.97 -10.14 24.14
CA SER A 263 11.60 -10.62 24.19
C SER A 263 11.61 -12.12 23.94
N ARG A 264 11.57 -12.90 25.02
CA ARG A 264 11.00 -14.25 24.93
C ARG A 264 9.54 -14.08 24.55
N PHE A 265 9.19 -14.42 23.31
CA PHE A 265 7.79 -14.74 22.98
C PHE A 265 7.51 -16.14 23.55
N SER A 266 7.49 -16.25 24.87
CA SER A 266 6.92 -17.41 25.54
C SER A 266 5.46 -17.10 25.84
N ASP A 267 4.63 -18.03 25.39
CA ASP A 267 3.22 -18.19 25.67
C ASP A 267 2.86 -17.84 27.13
N GLY A 268 1.78 -17.06 27.31
CA GLY A 268 1.22 -16.73 28.63
C GLY A 268 1.52 -15.33 29.16
N GLY A 269 0.75 -14.33 28.72
CA GLY A 269 0.74 -12.99 29.31
C GLY A 269 -0.49 -12.18 28.89
N ALA A 270 -1.49 -12.15 29.78
CA ALA A 270 -2.79 -11.47 29.70
C ALA A 270 -2.87 -10.27 28.73
N GLY A 271 -3.39 -10.53 27.54
CA GLY A 271 -3.68 -9.55 26.50
C GLY A 271 -4.07 -10.25 25.20
N MET A 272 -4.94 -11.27 25.28
CA MET A 272 -5.24 -12.17 24.15
C MET A 272 -6.06 -11.46 23.08
N ILE A 273 -5.29 -10.83 22.19
CA ILE A 273 -5.44 -10.77 20.74
C ILE A 273 -5.74 -12.18 20.21
N GLY A 274 -6.46 -12.20 19.09
CA GLY A 274 -6.94 -13.39 18.40
C GLY A 274 -5.89 -14.48 18.20
N ARG A 275 -6.40 -15.69 18.14
CA ARG A 275 -5.72 -16.98 18.28
C ARG A 275 -4.83 -17.39 17.12
N ASP A 276 -4.53 -16.47 16.18
CA ASP A 276 -3.83 -16.77 14.94
C ASP A 276 -2.63 -15.84 14.76
N ASN A 277 -1.71 -15.86 15.73
CA ASN A 277 -0.37 -15.36 15.47
C ASN A 277 0.32 -16.39 14.58
N ASP A 278 0.33 -16.14 13.26
CA ASP A 278 1.02 -16.89 12.19
C ASP A 278 2.56 -16.94 12.37
N THR A 279 3.06 -16.89 13.59
CA THR A 279 4.49 -17.04 13.94
C THR A 279 5.08 -18.37 13.46
N SER A 280 4.24 -19.40 13.27
CA SER A 280 4.63 -20.70 12.73
C SER A 280 5.12 -20.63 11.28
N ILE A 281 4.76 -19.60 10.50
CA ILE A 281 5.20 -19.47 9.09
C ILE A 281 6.71 -19.23 9.00
N PHE A 282 7.30 -18.58 10.00
CA PHE A 282 8.74 -18.27 10.02
C PHE A 282 9.60 -19.48 10.36
N GLY A 283 9.06 -20.44 11.12
CA GLY A 283 9.74 -21.72 11.39
C GLY A 283 9.75 -22.66 10.19
N LYS A 284 8.80 -22.51 9.25
CA LYS A 284 8.63 -23.41 8.09
C LYS A 284 9.38 -22.93 6.83
N SER A 285 9.79 -21.66 6.77
CA SER A 285 10.31 -21.05 5.54
C SER A 285 11.54 -20.17 5.80
N VAL A 286 12.71 -20.66 5.38
CA VAL A 286 13.98 -19.93 5.41
C VAL A 286 13.89 -18.55 4.73
N PRO A 287 13.31 -18.41 3.52
CA PRO A 287 13.21 -17.09 2.87
C PRO A 287 12.39 -16.08 3.67
N LEU A 288 11.31 -16.52 4.35
CA LEU A 288 10.49 -15.64 5.18
C LEU A 288 11.25 -15.18 6.42
N LEU A 289 11.95 -16.11 7.09
CA LEU A 289 12.79 -15.79 8.24
C LEU A 289 13.93 -14.84 7.86
N ASN A 290 14.53 -15.03 6.68
CA ASN A 290 15.58 -14.15 6.17
C ASN A 290 15.06 -12.74 5.87
N ARG A 291 13.89 -12.61 5.21
CA ARG A 291 13.25 -11.31 4.99
C ARG A 291 12.98 -10.56 6.29
N LEU A 292 12.46 -11.27 7.30
CA LEU A 292 12.23 -10.69 8.63
C LEU A 292 13.55 -10.22 9.26
N ALA A 293 14.61 -11.02 9.16
CA ALA A 293 15.90 -10.67 9.73
C ALA A 293 16.55 -9.46 9.05
N VAL A 294 16.47 -9.35 7.72
CA VAL A 294 16.92 -8.16 6.97
C VAL A 294 16.14 -6.91 7.40
N PHE A 295 14.81 -7.02 7.45
CA PHE A 295 13.95 -5.93 7.90
C PHE A 295 14.29 -5.45 9.32
N LEU A 296 14.49 -6.39 10.25
CA LEU A 296 14.90 -6.06 11.62
C LEU A 296 16.28 -5.40 11.65
N MET A 297 17.25 -5.90 10.88
CA MET A 297 18.58 -5.31 10.80
C MET A 297 18.55 -3.87 10.28
N GLU A 298 17.73 -3.59 9.27
CA GLU A 298 17.52 -2.22 8.76
C GLU A 298 16.87 -1.32 9.83
N ALA A 299 15.82 -1.80 10.50
CA ALA A 299 15.18 -1.07 11.58
C ALA A 299 16.12 -0.80 12.78
N PHE A 300 17.02 -1.74 13.08
CA PHE A 300 18.05 -1.56 14.12
C PHE A 300 19.14 -0.58 13.67
N ARG A 301 19.51 -0.58 12.38
CA ARG A 301 20.49 0.36 11.82
C ARG A 301 20.01 1.80 11.90
N GLU A 302 18.71 2.04 11.72
CA GLU A 302 18.12 3.38 11.84
C GLU A 302 18.05 3.87 13.29
N ASN A 303 17.81 2.96 14.25
CA ASN A 303 17.54 3.33 15.63
C ASN A 303 18.75 3.26 16.57
N LYS A 304 19.82 2.52 16.24
CA LYS A 304 21.00 2.34 17.10
C LYS A 304 22.31 2.70 16.41
N LYS A 305 23.20 3.38 17.16
CA LYS A 305 24.53 3.80 16.68
C LYS A 305 25.52 2.66 16.47
N LYS A 306 25.33 1.51 17.12
CA LYS A 306 26.25 0.36 17.05
C LYS A 306 25.56 -0.78 16.32
N GLN A 307 26.12 -1.16 15.19
CA GLN A 307 25.69 -2.35 14.46
C GLN A 307 26.28 -3.57 15.19
N LEU A 308 25.42 -4.50 15.60
CA LEU A 308 25.81 -5.81 16.14
C LEU A 308 25.25 -6.94 15.27
N PRO A 309 25.98 -8.06 15.12
CA PRO A 309 25.49 -9.20 14.36
C PRO A 309 24.25 -9.78 15.03
N MET A 310 23.31 -10.30 14.25
CA MET A 310 22.00 -10.74 14.73
C MET A 310 21.82 -12.24 14.51
N VAL A 311 21.26 -12.92 15.52
CA VAL A 311 20.83 -14.32 15.42
C VAL A 311 19.33 -14.35 15.66
N LEU A 312 18.58 -14.95 14.73
CA LEU A 312 17.13 -15.08 14.79
C LEU A 312 16.76 -16.56 14.84
N ALA A 313 15.83 -16.94 15.71
CA ALA A 313 15.34 -18.31 15.83
C ALA A 313 13.82 -18.34 15.79
N ALA A 314 13.24 -19.22 14.96
CA ALA A 314 11.79 -19.41 14.84
C ALA A 314 11.44 -20.88 15.05
N TYR A 315 10.42 -21.15 15.86
CA TYR A 315 9.98 -22.51 16.18
C TYR A 315 9.13 -23.10 15.07
N ASN A 316 9.43 -24.33 14.67
CA ASN A 316 8.60 -25.12 13.78
C ASN A 316 7.88 -26.21 14.60
N GLU A 317 6.57 -26.06 14.76
CA GLU A 317 5.74 -26.99 15.52
C GLU A 317 5.67 -28.39 14.88
N ASP A 318 5.71 -28.47 13.54
CA ASP A 318 5.57 -29.73 12.80
C ASP A 318 6.82 -30.62 12.97
N ALA A 319 8.00 -30.00 13.02
CA ALA A 319 9.28 -30.68 13.09
C ALA A 319 9.83 -30.79 14.53
N GLY A 320 9.30 -30.01 15.48
CA GLY A 320 9.83 -29.91 16.84
C GLY A 320 11.23 -29.27 16.92
N THR A 321 11.61 -28.52 15.88
CA THR A 321 12.93 -27.88 15.75
C THR A 321 12.79 -26.36 15.62
N PHE A 322 13.83 -25.63 16.01
CA PHE A 322 14.01 -24.22 15.72
C PHE A 322 14.83 -24.07 14.46
N LEU A 323 14.35 -23.22 13.55
CA LEU A 323 15.12 -22.72 12.44
C LEU A 323 15.89 -21.48 12.92
N VAL A 324 17.23 -21.57 12.92
CA VAL A 324 18.15 -20.55 13.42
C VAL A 324 18.92 -19.93 12.26
N LEU A 325 18.89 -18.60 12.16
CA LEU A 325 19.52 -17.82 11.11
C LEU A 325 20.53 -16.83 11.72
N GLY A 326 21.78 -16.84 11.24
CA GLY A 326 22.82 -15.89 11.61
C GLY A 326 23.03 -14.82 10.54
N VAL A 327 22.66 -13.58 10.84
CA VAL A 327 22.83 -12.43 9.94
C VAL A 327 24.04 -11.58 10.37
N PRO A 328 25.12 -11.57 9.58
CA PRO A 328 26.36 -10.89 9.93
C PRO A 328 26.26 -9.41 9.60
N ILE A 329 27.21 -8.64 10.13
CA ILE A 329 27.53 -7.32 9.60
C ILE A 329 28.80 -7.47 8.78
N LEU A 330 28.65 -7.50 7.46
CA LEU A 330 29.79 -7.56 6.56
C LEU A 330 30.45 -6.18 6.51
N LYS A 331 31.74 -6.10 6.87
CA LYS A 331 32.53 -4.90 6.61
C LYS A 331 32.85 -4.81 5.11
N ARG A 332 33.14 -3.60 4.63
CA ARG A 332 33.49 -3.36 3.22
C ARG A 332 34.72 -4.22 2.84
N GLY A 333 34.52 -5.26 2.04
CA GLY A 333 35.56 -6.21 1.60
C GLY A 333 35.48 -7.62 2.21
N GLU A 334 34.61 -7.86 3.19
CA GLU A 334 34.35 -9.21 3.73
C GLU A 334 33.25 -9.90 2.90
N MET A 335 33.60 -11.02 2.27
CA MET A 335 32.71 -11.76 1.36
C MET A 335 32.03 -12.97 2.01
N ARG A 336 32.38 -13.32 3.27
CA ARG A 336 31.94 -14.58 3.90
C ARG A 336 31.32 -14.35 5.26
N ASN A 337 30.20 -15.00 5.50
CA ASN A 337 29.47 -14.95 6.76
C ASN A 337 30.21 -15.73 7.87
N PRO A 338 30.67 -15.09 8.96
CA PRO A 338 31.35 -15.78 10.07
C PRO A 338 30.45 -16.77 10.82
N PHE A 339 29.12 -16.61 10.75
CA PHE A 339 28.18 -17.48 11.44
C PHE A 339 28.24 -18.92 10.94
N GLY A 340 28.62 -19.15 9.68
CA GLY A 340 28.69 -20.51 9.16
C GLY A 340 29.70 -21.38 9.90
N ILE A 341 30.89 -20.84 10.21
CA ILE A 341 31.91 -21.57 10.97
C ILE A 341 31.52 -21.64 12.45
N ALA A 342 30.90 -20.58 12.99
CA ALA A 342 30.49 -20.51 14.38
C ALA A 342 29.38 -21.54 14.69
N PHE A 343 28.42 -21.73 13.80
CA PHE A 343 27.33 -22.69 13.96
C PHE A 343 27.83 -24.13 13.95
N ILE A 344 28.75 -24.47 13.04
CA ILE A 344 29.38 -25.80 13.00
C ILE A 344 30.16 -26.07 14.30
N LYS A 345 30.93 -25.09 14.78
CA LYS A 345 31.69 -25.22 16.03
C LYS A 345 30.78 -25.32 17.26
N ALA A 346 29.70 -24.55 17.29
CA ALA A 346 28.70 -24.61 18.36
C ALA A 346 28.04 -26.00 18.38
N ALA A 347 27.58 -26.51 17.24
CA ALA A 347 26.96 -27.83 17.13
C ALA A 347 27.91 -28.97 17.53
N GLN A 348 29.19 -28.89 17.16
CA GLN A 348 30.20 -29.87 17.57
C GLN A 348 30.42 -29.88 19.10
N ARG A 349 30.35 -28.72 19.75
CA ARG A 349 30.53 -28.60 21.21
C ARG A 349 29.32 -29.13 21.98
N THR A 350 28.12 -28.89 21.46
CA THR A 350 26.86 -29.28 22.10
C THR A 350 26.35 -30.65 21.67
N GLN A 351 27.07 -31.33 20.77
CA GLN A 351 26.66 -32.61 20.15
C GLN A 351 25.25 -32.56 19.53
N THR A 352 24.81 -31.38 19.09
CA THR A 352 23.47 -31.20 18.55
C THR A 352 23.41 -31.65 17.10
N PRO A 353 22.32 -32.31 16.68
CA PRO A 353 22.13 -32.69 15.28
C PRO A 353 22.01 -31.42 14.44
N PHE A 354 23.06 -31.12 13.67
CA PHE A 354 23.14 -29.97 12.79
C PHE A 354 22.71 -30.34 11.38
N ARG A 355 21.58 -29.78 10.94
CA ARG A 355 21.13 -29.89 9.55
C ARG A 355 21.28 -28.52 8.89
N SER A 356 22.12 -28.45 7.86
CA SER A 356 22.29 -27.29 7.00
C SER A 356 21.88 -27.68 5.59
N ASP A 357 20.76 -27.14 5.12
CA ASP A 357 20.13 -27.50 3.84
C ASP A 357 20.33 -26.43 2.75
N THR A 358 21.35 -25.58 2.89
CA THR A 358 21.58 -24.46 1.97
C THR A 358 23.06 -24.23 1.73
N PHE A 359 23.38 -23.73 0.52
CA PHE A 359 24.72 -23.34 0.09
C PHE A 359 25.39 -22.29 0.99
N ASP A 360 24.64 -21.70 1.91
CA ASP A 360 25.09 -20.71 2.89
C ASP A 360 24.96 -21.33 4.30
N ASN A 361 26.09 -21.63 4.96
CA ASN A 361 26.13 -22.30 6.28
C ASN A 361 25.56 -21.44 7.43
N SER A 362 24.93 -20.31 7.14
CA SER A 362 24.36 -19.36 8.12
C SER A 362 23.00 -19.76 8.68
N ILE A 363 22.52 -20.95 8.34
CA ILE A 363 21.23 -21.50 8.74
C ILE A 363 21.45 -22.84 9.44
N ALA A 364 20.78 -23.05 10.56
CA ALA A 364 20.81 -24.28 11.33
C ALA A 364 19.40 -24.68 11.77
N GLU A 365 19.05 -25.96 11.66
CA GLU A 365 17.90 -26.53 12.37
C GLU A 365 18.38 -27.16 13.68
N ILE A 366 17.74 -26.80 14.79
CA ILE A 366 18.16 -27.21 16.15
C ILE A 366 16.96 -27.75 16.91
N PRO A 367 17.03 -28.91 17.57
CA PRO A 367 15.94 -29.40 18.43
C PRO A 367 15.56 -28.39 19.52
N LYS A 368 14.29 -28.40 19.93
CA LYS A 368 13.77 -27.51 20.97
C LYS A 368 14.57 -27.54 22.27
N ASP A 369 14.96 -28.74 22.69
CA ASP A 369 15.62 -28.96 23.97
C ASP A 369 17.07 -28.46 23.97
N ASP A 370 17.71 -28.41 22.80
CA ASP A 370 19.13 -28.08 22.67
C ASP A 370 19.41 -26.61 22.28
N LEU A 371 18.37 -25.81 22.04
CA LEU A 371 18.52 -24.43 21.56
C LEU A 371 19.32 -23.56 22.55
N LEU A 372 19.07 -23.71 23.84
CA LEU A 372 19.71 -22.90 24.88
C LEU A 372 21.22 -23.18 24.93
N ASP A 373 21.59 -24.45 25.00
CA ASP A 373 22.98 -24.89 25.02
C ASP A 373 23.73 -24.44 23.75
N PHE A 374 23.06 -24.51 22.60
CA PHE A 374 23.62 -24.01 21.34
C PHE A 374 23.87 -22.50 21.35
N VAL A 375 22.91 -21.69 21.82
CA VAL A 375 23.07 -20.23 21.87
C VAL A 375 24.16 -19.84 22.87
N GLU A 376 24.28 -20.51 24.01
CA GLU A 376 25.36 -20.29 24.97
C GLU A 376 26.73 -20.63 24.36
N ALA A 377 26.85 -21.76 23.67
CA ALA A 377 28.07 -22.12 22.96
C ALA A 377 28.42 -21.09 21.87
N LEU A 378 27.41 -20.58 21.16
CA LEU A 378 27.57 -19.58 20.10
C LEU A 378 28.05 -18.23 20.62
N GLN A 379 27.57 -17.78 21.78
CA GLN A 379 28.01 -16.53 22.42
C GLN A 379 29.51 -16.52 22.75
N THR A 380 30.12 -17.69 22.94
CA THR A 380 31.58 -17.79 23.17
C THR A 380 32.41 -17.76 21.87
N LEU A 381 31.76 -17.86 20.70
CA LEU A 381 32.39 -18.07 19.40
C LEU A 381 32.26 -16.87 18.45
N VAL A 382 31.36 -15.93 18.73
CA VAL A 382 31.01 -14.74 17.93
C VAL A 382 31.22 -13.50 18.77
#